data_AF-A0A4V1BR85-F1
#
_entry.id   AF-A0A4V1BR85-F1
#
_cell.length_a   1.000
_cell.length_b   1.000
_cell.length_c   1.000
_cell.angle_alpha   90.00
_cell.angle_beta   90.00
_cell.angle_gamma   90.00
#
_symmetry.space_group_name_H-M   'P 1'
#
loop_
_entity.id
_entity.type
_entity.pdbx_description
1 polymer ?
#
loop_
_entity_poly.entity_id
_entity_poly.type
_entity_poly.pdbx_seq_one_letter_code
_entity_poly.pdbx_strand_id
1 'polypeptide(L)'
;MTALTKHVDIAIRGVRDRFLDRLGERCLEIETLMLAVDDRRPEQRLIKEIAMRAHKTAGISPTLGFKDLGEIALRVESRLSDYVSAGDWPACRQMIEELLDQMEAALDQTL
;
A
#
# COMPACT_ATOMS: atom_id res chain seq x y z
N MET A 1 31.11 -18.08 -2.06
CA MET A 1 30.41 -16.77 -2.09
C MET A 1 31.44 -15.65 -1.99
N THR A 2 31.53 -14.79 -3.01
CA THR A 2 32.52 -13.70 -3.11
C THR A 2 32.07 -12.47 -2.30
N ALA A 3 33.01 -11.59 -1.93
CA ALA A 3 32.73 -10.38 -1.14
C ALA A 3 31.74 -9.42 -1.83
N LEU A 4 31.76 -9.37 -3.17
CA LEU A 4 30.84 -8.56 -3.98
C LEU A 4 29.36 -8.95 -3.77
N THR A 5 29.07 -10.25 -3.72
CA THR A 5 27.71 -10.76 -3.46
C THR A 5 27.21 -10.32 -2.09
N LYS A 6 28.06 -10.35 -1.06
CA LYS A 6 27.70 -9.93 0.31
C LYS A 6 27.32 -8.45 0.40
N HIS A 7 28.01 -7.57 -0.32
CA HIS A 7 27.70 -6.13 -0.30
C HIS A 7 26.37 -5.81 -0.99
N VAL A 8 26.05 -6.52 -2.09
CA VAL A 8 24.77 -6.38 -2.78
C VAL A 8 23.63 -6.87 -1.89
N ASP A 9 23.80 -8.02 -1.22
CA ASP A 9 22.78 -8.57 -0.31
C ASP A 9 22.47 -7.61 0.86
N ILE A 10 23.49 -6.96 1.43
CA ILE A 10 23.33 -5.97 2.50
C ILE A 10 22.56 -4.74 2.00
N ALA A 11 22.88 -4.24 0.81
CA ALA A 11 22.22 -3.08 0.24
C ALA A 11 20.74 -3.35 -0.05
N ILE A 12 20.42 -4.51 -0.62
CA ILE A 12 19.04 -4.92 -0.91
C ILE A 12 18.23 -5.06 0.38
N ARG A 13 18.78 -5.69 1.43
CA ARG A 13 18.13 -5.77 2.74
C ARG A 13 17.82 -4.38 3.30
N GLY A 14 18.79 -3.47 3.30
CA GLY A 14 18.56 -2.11 3.78
C GLY A 14 17.51 -1.32 2.99
N VAL A 15 17.36 -1.58 1.69
CA VAL A 15 16.25 -1.01 0.89
C VAL A 15 14.91 -1.61 1.29
N ARG A 16 14.86 -2.93 1.48
CA ARG A 16 13.66 -3.65 1.90
C ARG A 16 13.19 -3.21 3.28
N ASP A 17 14.10 -3.04 4.24
CA ASP A 17 13.77 -2.60 5.60
C ASP A 17 13.14 -1.20 5.59
N ARG A 18 13.77 -0.24 4.90
CA ARG A 18 13.21 1.13 4.75
C ARG A 18 11.87 1.15 4.02
N PHE A 19 11.65 0.21 3.11
CA PHE A 19 10.36 0.09 2.44
C PHE A 19 9.28 -0.35 3.43
N LEU A 20 9.58 -1.34 4.28
CA LEU A 20 8.67 -1.86 5.30
C LEU A 20 8.37 -0.83 6.39
N ASP A 21 9.37 -0.08 6.87
CA ASP A 21 9.13 1.03 7.80
C ASP A 21 8.08 2.01 7.26
N ARG A 22 8.27 2.43 6.00
CA ARG A 22 7.31 3.31 5.30
C ARG A 22 5.99 2.63 4.96
N LEU A 23 5.96 1.30 4.89
CA LEU A 23 4.74 0.55 4.62
C LEU A 23 3.82 0.62 5.83
N GLY A 24 4.38 0.47 7.05
CA GLY A 24 3.65 0.65 8.30
C GLY A 24 3.06 2.06 8.44
N GLU A 25 3.84 3.10 8.16
CA GLU A 25 3.34 4.49 8.16
C GLU A 25 2.16 4.66 7.18
N ARG A 26 2.27 4.10 5.97
CA ARG A 26 1.21 4.17 4.95
C ARG A 26 -0.06 3.42 5.34
N CYS A 27 0.07 2.30 6.05
CA CYS A 27 -1.07 1.52 6.57
C CYS A 27 -1.96 2.43 7.44
N LEU A 28 -1.35 3.05 8.46
CA LEU A 28 -2.02 3.96 9.38
C LEU A 28 -2.61 5.19 8.68
N GLU A 29 -1.91 5.74 7.70
CA GLU A 29 -2.42 6.87 6.91
C GLU A 29 -3.65 6.49 6.09
N ILE A 30 -3.66 5.31 5.46
CA ILE A 30 -4.80 4.81 4.68
C ILE A 30 -6.00 4.56 5.60
N GLU A 31 -5.80 3.90 6.74
CA GLU A 31 -6.87 3.68 7.75
C GLU A 31 -7.48 5.00 8.21
N THR A 32 -6.65 5.99 8.53
CA THR A 32 -7.10 7.33 8.95
C THR A 32 -7.96 8.00 7.85
N LEU A 33 -7.54 7.88 6.58
CA LEU A 33 -8.30 8.41 5.45
C LEU A 33 -9.62 7.66 5.23
N MET A 34 -9.64 6.34 5.38
CA MET A 34 -10.86 5.55 5.30
C MET A 34 -11.87 5.95 6.36
N LEU A 35 -11.44 6.09 7.62
CA LEU A 35 -12.30 6.56 8.71
C LEU A 35 -12.87 7.95 8.41
N ALA A 36 -12.04 8.87 7.88
CA ALA A 36 -12.51 10.20 7.50
C ALA A 36 -13.54 10.19 6.36
N VAL A 37 -13.45 9.23 5.45
CA VAL A 37 -14.44 9.01 4.39
C VAL A 37 -15.71 8.38 4.95
N ASP A 38 -15.60 7.42 5.87
CA ASP A 38 -16.73 6.72 6.50
C ASP A 38 -17.56 7.66 7.40
N ASP A 39 -16.90 8.56 8.15
CA ASP A 39 -17.55 9.53 9.05
C ASP A 39 -18.28 10.66 8.30
N ARG A 40 -17.95 10.84 7.02
CA ARG A 40 -18.46 11.95 6.18
C ARG A 40 -19.06 11.40 4.90
N ARG A 41 -19.36 12.28 3.95
CA ARG A 41 -19.62 11.83 2.58
C ARG A 41 -18.27 11.62 1.88
N PRO A 42 -18.13 10.64 0.97
CA PRO A 42 -16.89 10.42 0.23
C PRO A 42 -16.46 11.65 -0.55
N GLU A 43 -15.49 12.35 0.02
CA GLU A 43 -14.82 13.48 -0.60
C GLU A 43 -13.76 12.95 -1.57
N GLN A 44 -13.87 13.33 -2.85
CA GLN A 44 -12.94 12.87 -3.89
C GLN A 44 -11.48 13.18 -3.56
N ARG A 45 -11.23 14.24 -2.78
CA ARG A 45 -9.88 14.57 -2.31
C ARG A 45 -9.31 13.46 -1.42
N LEU A 46 -10.06 12.98 -0.44
CA LEU A 46 -9.61 11.92 0.47
C LEU A 46 -9.39 10.60 -0.29
N ILE A 47 -10.29 10.28 -1.21
CA ILE A 47 -10.16 9.10 -2.09
C ILE A 47 -8.87 9.16 -2.92
N LYS A 48 -8.55 10.31 -3.51
CA LYS A 48 -7.30 10.52 -4.26
C LYS A 48 -6.06 10.41 -3.39
N GLU A 49 -6.14 10.82 -2.12
CA GLU A 49 -5.05 10.66 -1.16
C GLU A 49 -4.78 9.17 -0.87
N ILE A 50 -5.83 8.34 -0.78
CA ILE A 50 -5.69 6.88 -0.67
C ILE A 50 -5.06 6.30 -1.95
N ALA A 51 -5.55 6.71 -3.12
CA ALA A 51 -5.01 6.27 -4.42
C ALA A 51 -3.50 6.54 -4.54
N MET A 52 -3.05 7.73 -4.11
CA MET A 52 -1.63 8.10 -4.14
C MET A 52 -0.76 7.25 -3.21
N ARG A 53 -1.30 6.82 -2.06
CA ARG A 53 -0.59 5.91 -1.14
C ARG A 53 -0.51 4.50 -1.70
N ALA A 54 -1.59 4.01 -2.29
CA ALA A 54 -1.60 2.75 -3.04
C ALA A 54 -0.56 2.77 -4.18
N HIS A 55 -0.46 3.88 -4.92
CA HIS A 55 0.54 4.04 -5.98
C HIS A 55 1.98 3.87 -5.52
N LYS A 56 2.35 4.54 -4.42
CA LYS A 56 3.69 4.39 -3.82
C LYS A 56 3.98 2.95 -3.37
N THR A 57 2.94 2.20 -3.01
CA THR A 57 3.05 0.78 -2.65
C THR A 57 3.20 -0.07 -3.91
N ALA A 58 2.37 0.13 -4.93
CA ALA A 58 2.39 -0.61 -6.19
C ALA A 58 3.76 -0.55 -6.89
N GLY A 59 4.35 0.65 -6.99
CA GLY A 59 5.54 0.87 -7.81
C GLY A 59 6.81 0.14 -7.38
N ILE A 60 6.98 -0.11 -6.07
CA ILE A 60 8.21 -0.70 -5.52
C ILE A 60 8.02 -2.12 -4.98
N SER A 61 6.81 -2.50 -4.57
CA SER A 61 6.53 -3.79 -3.91
C SER A 61 7.01 -5.02 -4.72
N PRO A 62 6.75 -5.13 -6.04
CA PRO A 62 7.19 -6.29 -6.82
C PRO A 62 8.72 -6.44 -6.87
N THR A 63 9.44 -5.31 -6.91
CA THR A 63 10.92 -5.30 -6.97
C THR A 63 11.57 -5.79 -5.68
N LEU A 64 10.83 -5.77 -4.58
CA LEU A 64 11.28 -6.17 -3.24
C LEU A 64 10.75 -7.56 -2.83
N GLY A 65 10.08 -8.26 -3.74
CA GLY A 65 9.54 -9.61 -3.51
C GLY A 65 8.10 -9.64 -3.01
N PHE A 66 7.41 -8.49 -2.93
CA PHE A 66 6.01 -8.39 -2.51
C PHE A 66 5.09 -8.23 -3.72
N LYS A 67 5.04 -9.28 -4.56
CA LYS A 67 4.30 -9.24 -5.83
C LYS A 67 2.80 -9.02 -5.60
N ASP A 68 2.18 -9.81 -4.73
CA ASP A 68 0.73 -9.78 -4.49
C ASP A 68 0.30 -8.42 -3.89
N LEU A 69 1.09 -7.88 -2.96
CA LEU A 69 0.92 -6.53 -2.43
C LEU A 69 0.96 -5.46 -3.54
N GLY A 70 1.90 -5.60 -4.49
CA GLY A 70 1.99 -4.70 -5.63
C GLY A 70 0.77 -4.76 -6.54
N GLU A 71 0.28 -5.97 -6.82
CA GLU A 71 -0.90 -6.19 -7.68
C GLU A 71 -2.17 -5.62 -7.07
N ILE A 72 -2.40 -5.82 -5.77
CA ILE A 72 -3.58 -5.28 -5.11
C ILE A 72 -3.50 -3.75 -4.97
N ALA A 73 -2.33 -3.21 -4.67
CA ALA A 73 -2.12 -1.76 -4.61
C ALA A 73 -2.40 -1.10 -5.97
N LEU A 74 -2.01 -1.75 -7.08
CA LEU A 74 -2.30 -1.28 -8.43
C LEU A 74 -3.81 -1.31 -8.76
N ARG A 75 -4.53 -2.34 -8.29
CA ARG A 75 -5.99 -2.40 -8.43
C ARG A 75 -6.68 -1.28 -7.67
N VAL A 76 -6.25 -1.03 -6.44
CA VAL A 76 -6.77 0.07 -5.60
C VAL A 76 -6.47 1.43 -6.24
N GLU A 77 -5.22 1.71 -6.64
CA GLU A 77 -4.90 3.00 -7.28
C GLU A 77 -5.76 3.23 -8.53
N SER A 78 -5.95 2.19 -9.34
CA SER A 78 -6.67 2.30 -10.61
C SER A 78 -8.14 2.60 -10.35
N ARG A 79 -8.77 1.90 -9.40
CA ARG A 79 -10.18 2.12 -9.07
C ARG A 79 -10.44 3.51 -8.49
N LEU A 80 -9.54 3.98 -7.63
CA LEU A 80 -9.70 5.24 -6.91
C LEU A 80 -9.19 6.46 -7.69
N SER A 81 -8.53 6.25 -8.84
CA SER A 81 -8.16 7.33 -9.75
C SER A 81 -9.37 7.96 -10.45
N ASP A 82 -10.42 7.17 -10.64
CA ASP A 82 -11.70 7.61 -11.17
C ASP A 82 -12.62 8.17 -10.09
N TYR A 83 -13.72 8.81 -10.51
CA TYR A 83 -14.74 9.28 -9.59
C TYR A 83 -15.37 8.11 -8.81
N VAL A 84 -15.47 8.25 -7.49
CA VAL A 84 -16.11 7.27 -6.60
C VAL A 84 -17.36 7.88 -5.98
N SER A 85 -18.54 7.37 -6.35
CA SER A 85 -19.77 7.82 -5.72
C SER A 85 -19.93 7.25 -4.30
N ALA A 86 -20.87 7.79 -3.53
CA ALA A 86 -21.22 7.22 -2.24
C ALA A 86 -21.75 5.78 -2.33
N GLY A 87 -22.40 5.41 -3.45
CA GLY A 87 -22.85 4.05 -3.69
C GLY A 87 -21.71 3.08 -4.04
N ASP A 88 -20.62 3.59 -4.61
CA ASP A 88 -19.44 2.80 -4.95
C ASP A 88 -18.49 2.59 -3.76
N TRP A 89 -18.56 3.50 -2.77
CA TRP A 89 -17.62 3.52 -1.66
C TRP A 89 -17.51 2.20 -0.90
N PRO A 90 -18.60 1.47 -0.55
CA PRO A 90 -18.48 0.19 0.15
C PRO A 90 -17.62 -0.85 -0.57
N ALA A 91 -17.73 -0.95 -1.89
CA ALA A 91 -16.91 -1.86 -2.68
C ALA A 91 -15.45 -1.39 -2.75
N CYS A 92 -15.23 -0.08 -2.87
CA CYS A 92 -13.89 0.52 -2.82
C CYS A 92 -13.22 0.26 -1.46
N ARG A 93 -13.96 0.47 -0.38
CA ARG A 93 -13.54 0.25 1.01
C ARG A 93 -13.06 -1.18 1.20
N GLN A 94 -13.83 -2.17 0.73
CA GLN A 94 -13.43 -3.58 0.81
C GLN A 94 -12.11 -3.86 0.08
N MET A 95 -11.89 -3.31 -1.12
CA MET A 95 -10.60 -3.48 -1.81
C MET A 95 -9.43 -2.81 -1.08
N ILE A 96 -9.68 -1.71 -0.36
CA ILE A 96 -8.66 -1.06 0.46
C ILE A 96 -8.35 -1.90 1.70
N GLU A 97 -9.35 -2.50 2.34
CA GLU A 97 -9.13 -3.47 3.44
C GLU A 97 -8.27 -4.64 2.98
N GLU A 98 -8.56 -5.23 1.81
CA GLU A 98 -7.71 -6.30 1.26
C GLU A 98 -6.26 -5.83 1.00
N LEU A 99 -6.06 -4.55 0.63
CA LEU A 99 -4.72 -3.96 0.52
C LEU A 99 -4.05 -3.84 1.89
N LEU A 100 -4.77 -3.38 2.92
CA LEU A 100 -4.25 -3.26 4.29
C LEU A 100 -3.84 -4.63 4.83
N ASP A 101 -4.67 -5.66 4.65
CA ASP A 101 -4.34 -7.05 5.03
C ASP A 101 -3.03 -7.52 4.38
N GLN A 102 -2.79 -7.18 3.11
CA GLN A 102 -1.53 -7.51 2.42
C GLN A 102 -0.35 -6.69 2.93
N MET A 103 -0.57 -5.44 3.35
CA MET A 103 0.47 -4.60 3.96
C MET A 103 0.88 -5.18 5.33
N GLU A 104 -0.08 -5.56 6.15
CA GLU A 104 0.13 -6.22 7.44
C GLU A 104 0.87 -7.56 7.27
N ALA A 105 0.42 -8.41 6.34
CA ALA A 105 1.08 -9.67 6.05
C ALA A 105 2.54 -9.50 5.58
N ALA A 106 2.86 -8.39 4.90
CA ALA A 106 4.24 -8.07 4.50
C ALA A 106 5.09 -7.57 5.68
N LEU A 107 4.50 -6.83 6.62
CA LEU A 107 5.15 -6.37 7.86
C LEU A 107 5.43 -7.54 8.81
N ASP A 108 4.48 -8.46 8.97
CA ASP A 108 4.62 -9.64 9.84
C ASP A 108 5.72 -10.61 9.41
N GLN A 109 6.09 -10.63 8.12
CA GLN A 109 7.23 -11.41 7.64
C GLN A 109 8.60 -10.96 8.18
N THR A 110 8.64 -9.86 8.95
CA THR A 110 9.85 -9.34 9.60
C THR A 110 9.92 -9.53 11.11
N LEU A 111 8.85 -10.03 11.72
CA LEU A 111 8.82 -10.47 13.13
C LEU A 111 9.30 -11.92 13.27
#